data_AF-A0A831W5I1-F1
#
_entry.id   AF-A0A831W5I1-F1
#
_cell.length_a   1.000
_cell.length_b   1.000
_cell.length_c   1.000
_cell.angle_alpha   90.00
_cell.angle_beta   90.00
_cell.angle_gamma   90.00
#
_symmetry.space_group_name_H-M   'P 1'
#
loop_
_entity.id
_entity.type
_entity.pdbx_description
1 polymer ?
#
loop_
_entity_poly.entity_id
_entity_poly.type
_entity_poly.pdbx_seq_one_letter_code
_entity_poly.pdbx_strand_id
1 'polypeptide(L)'
;RYEVSAYARAGGQCRHNRNYWEFGDYLGIGAGAHGKLTRLPEWRVGRYWKQRRPARYLETASGAQRVAGRSWPGPADLVFEFMMNALRLTGGFAPALFEARTGLPFARAVPALREAADLGLVRLDVSCVRTTARGRRFLNEVLVRFLPEGEARDRAGAG
;
A
#
# COMPACT_ATOMS: atom_id res chain seq x y z
N ARG A 1 -13.04 -14.95 3.80
CA ARG A 1 -11.98 -14.23 3.07
C ARG A 1 -11.75 -12.92 3.79
N TYR A 2 -10.52 -12.60 4.20
CA TYR A 2 -10.24 -11.32 4.86
C TYR A 2 -9.44 -10.35 3.96
N GLU A 3 -8.86 -10.86 2.87
CA GLU A 3 -8.17 -10.11 1.81
C GLU A 3 -8.21 -10.86 0.47
N VAL A 4 -7.70 -10.25 -0.62
CA VAL A 4 -7.79 -10.75 -2.00
C VAL A 4 -7.29 -12.20 -2.20
N SER A 5 -6.31 -12.75 -1.50
CA SER A 5 -5.89 -14.14 -1.69
C SER A 5 -6.02 -15.04 -0.45
N ALA A 6 -6.31 -14.50 0.74
CA ALA A 6 -6.37 -15.30 1.98
C ALA A 6 -7.75 -15.46 2.62
N TYR A 7 -7.96 -16.67 3.14
CA TYR A 7 -9.09 -17.08 3.96
C TYR A 7 -8.59 -17.45 5.34
N ALA A 8 -9.34 -17.05 6.37
CA ALA A 8 -9.09 -17.46 7.74
C ALA A 8 -10.43 -17.47 8.49
N ARG A 9 -10.53 -18.31 9.52
CA ARG A 9 -11.59 -18.20 10.54
C ARG A 9 -11.39 -16.91 11.35
N ALA A 10 -12.44 -16.46 12.03
CA ALA A 10 -12.30 -15.35 12.97
C ALA A 10 -11.19 -15.65 14.00
N GLY A 11 -10.28 -14.69 14.20
CA GLY A 11 -9.11 -14.85 15.08
C GLY A 11 -7.89 -15.52 14.43
N GLY A 12 -8.04 -16.14 13.25
CA GLY A 12 -6.95 -16.82 12.54
C GLY A 12 -6.24 -15.98 11.48
N GLN A 13 -6.47 -14.67 11.44
CA GLN A 13 -5.87 -13.81 10.40
C GLN A 13 -4.37 -13.62 10.64
N CYS A 14 -3.56 -13.79 9.58
CA CYS A 14 -2.13 -13.55 9.66
C CYS A 14 -1.84 -12.08 9.99
N ARG A 15 -1.24 -11.83 11.15
CA ARG A 15 -0.88 -10.48 11.63
C ARG A 15 0.06 -9.77 10.67
N HIS A 16 1.02 -10.48 10.08
CA HIS A 16 1.97 -9.91 9.13
C HIS A 16 1.28 -9.45 7.84
N ASN A 17 0.47 -10.32 7.21
CA ASN A 17 -0.27 -9.95 6.00
C ASN A 17 -1.24 -8.80 6.28
N ARG A 18 -1.92 -8.84 7.43
CA ARG A 18 -2.82 -7.76 7.82
C ARG A 18 -2.08 -6.44 7.95
N ASN A 19 -0.94 -6.41 8.64
CA ASN A 19 -0.10 -5.22 8.76
C ASN A 19 0.36 -4.71 7.39
N TYR A 20 0.76 -5.59 6.48
CA TYR A 20 1.13 -5.20 5.11
C TYR A 20 -0.03 -4.56 4.35
N TRP A 21 -1.22 -5.17 4.38
CA TRP A 21 -2.42 -4.64 3.73
C TRP A 21 -2.96 -3.36 4.36
N GLU A 22 -2.77 -3.18 5.67
CA GLU A 22 -3.07 -1.96 6.42
C GLU A 22 -1.96 -0.91 6.31
N PHE A 23 -1.00 -1.09 5.38
CA PHE A 23 0.11 -0.16 5.12
C PHE A 23 0.98 0.13 6.35
N GLY A 24 1.09 -0.83 7.26
CA GLY A 24 1.95 -0.76 8.44
C GLY A 24 3.43 -0.92 8.14
N ASP A 25 4.25 -0.61 9.13
CA ASP A 25 5.71 -0.75 9.02
C ASP A 25 6.14 -2.20 9.26
N TYR A 26 7.20 -2.62 8.57
CA TYR A 26 7.74 -3.96 8.68
C TYR A 26 9.20 -4.02 8.22
N LEU A 27 9.94 -4.98 8.79
CA LEU A 27 11.32 -5.26 8.46
C LEU A 27 11.41 -6.40 7.43
N GLY A 28 12.14 -6.16 6.34
CA GLY A 28 12.55 -7.21 5.41
C GLY A 28 13.74 -8.00 5.94
N ILE A 29 13.62 -9.32 6.07
CA ILE A 29 14.68 -10.23 6.51
C ILE A 29 15.04 -11.18 5.36
N GLY A 30 16.35 -11.37 5.11
CA GLY A 30 16.86 -12.22 4.02
C GLY A 30 17.28 -11.45 2.77
N ALA A 31 17.87 -12.18 1.82
CA ALA A 31 18.29 -11.65 0.53
C ALA A 31 17.08 -11.20 -0.29
N GLY A 32 17.19 -10.02 -0.93
CA GLY A 32 16.11 -9.42 -1.73
C GLY A 32 14.92 -8.90 -0.93
N ALA A 33 14.92 -9.02 0.40
CA ALA A 33 13.80 -8.59 1.22
C ALA A 33 13.63 -7.07 1.21
N HIS A 34 12.37 -6.64 1.21
CA HIS A 34 11.97 -5.24 1.26
C HIS A 34 11.46 -4.90 2.65
N GLY A 35 11.62 -3.64 3.07
CA GLY A 35 11.03 -3.12 4.28
C GLY A 35 10.42 -1.74 4.09
N LYS A 36 9.47 -1.42 4.97
CA LYS A 36 8.80 -0.12 5.07
C LYS A 36 8.94 0.35 6.50
N LEU A 37 9.48 1.55 6.69
CA LEU A 37 9.63 2.17 8.00
C LEU A 37 9.22 3.64 7.92
N THR A 38 8.45 4.09 8.88
CA THR A 38 8.04 5.49 9.06
C THR A 38 8.96 6.12 10.09
N ARG A 39 9.59 7.24 9.73
CA ARG A 39 10.43 8.01 10.64
C ARG A 39 9.60 9.08 11.31
N LEU A 40 9.65 9.12 12.63
CA LEU A 40 9.05 10.15 13.47
C LEU A 40 10.17 11.05 14.04
N PRO A 41 9.92 12.35 14.28
CA PRO A 41 8.63 13.04 14.19
C PRO A 41 8.22 13.54 12.80
N GLU A 42 9.07 13.43 11.77
CA GLU A 42 8.81 14.03 10.45
C GLU A 42 7.75 13.29 9.60
N TRP A 43 7.17 12.21 10.15
CA TRP A 43 6.25 11.30 9.47
C TRP A 43 6.72 10.83 8.09
N ARG A 44 8.04 10.64 7.95
CA ARG A 44 8.64 10.34 6.67
C ARG A 44 8.66 8.84 6.41
N VAL A 45 7.80 8.41 5.49
CA VAL A 45 7.70 7.02 5.06
C VAL A 45 8.87 6.65 4.14
N GLY A 46 9.66 5.65 4.52
CA GLY A 46 10.80 5.15 3.75
C GLY A 46 10.62 3.72 3.27
N ARG A 47 11.23 3.42 2.13
CA ARG A 47 11.41 2.05 1.63
C ARG A 47 12.89 1.70 1.62
N TYR A 48 13.18 0.43 1.81
CA TYR A 48 14.51 -0.11 1.56
C TYR A 48 14.41 -1.53 1.05
N TRP A 49 15.43 -1.97 0.31
CA TRP A 49 15.57 -3.34 -0.15
C TRP A 49 17.00 -3.83 0.07
N LYS A 50 17.10 -5.13 0.36
CA LYS A 50 18.38 -5.80 0.61
C LYS A 50 18.99 -6.35 -0.67
N GLN A 51 20.28 -6.66 -0.61
CA GLN A 51 21.00 -7.33 -1.70
C GLN A 51 20.21 -8.55 -2.20
N ARG A 52 19.89 -8.58 -3.50
CA ARG A 52 19.08 -9.65 -4.10
C ARG A 52 19.87 -10.95 -4.26
N ARG A 53 21.17 -10.87 -4.53
CA ARG A 53 22.04 -12.05 -4.67
C ARG A 53 22.38 -12.60 -3.28
N PRO A 54 22.05 -13.87 -2.96
CA PRO A 54 22.29 -14.45 -1.64
C PRO A 54 23.75 -14.37 -1.17
N ALA A 55 24.72 -14.66 -2.05
CA ALA A 55 26.15 -14.55 -1.73
C ALA A 55 26.52 -13.13 -1.24
N ARG A 56 26.15 -12.11 -2.02
CA ARG A 56 26.40 -10.70 -1.69
C ARG A 56 25.64 -10.25 -0.44
N TYR A 57 24.47 -10.82 -0.17
CA TYR A 57 23.74 -10.57 1.08
C TYR A 57 24.49 -11.13 2.30
N LEU A 58 25.00 -12.36 2.21
CA LEU A 58 25.76 -13.00 3.29
C LEU A 58 27.07 -12.25 3.58
N GLU A 59 27.82 -11.90 2.53
CA GLU A 59 29.06 -11.11 2.63
C GLU A 59 28.85 -9.77 3.33
N THR A 60 27.69 -9.14 3.13
CA THR A 60 27.39 -7.80 3.65
C THR A 60 26.47 -7.80 4.87
N ALA A 61 26.08 -8.97 5.39
CA ALA A 61 24.99 -9.13 6.35
C ALA A 61 25.15 -8.29 7.62
N SER A 62 26.38 -8.17 8.12
CA SER A 62 26.71 -7.42 9.33
C SER A 62 26.77 -5.89 9.12
N GLY A 63 26.90 -5.45 7.87
CA GLY A 63 27.13 -4.04 7.51
C GLY A 63 25.93 -3.32 6.94
N ALA A 64 26.06 -2.00 6.74
CA ALA A 64 25.07 -1.18 6.06
C ALA A 64 24.90 -1.57 4.58
N GLN A 65 25.94 -2.16 3.98
CA GLN A 65 26.02 -2.61 2.59
C GLN A 65 25.01 -3.72 2.26
N ARG A 66 24.40 -4.37 3.27
CA ARG A 66 23.26 -5.29 3.06
C ARG A 66 22.06 -4.60 2.44
N VAL A 67 21.91 -3.30 2.64
CA VAL A 67 20.87 -2.47 2.02
C VAL A 67 21.37 -2.06 0.64
N ALA A 68 20.70 -2.56 -0.41
CA ALA A 68 21.04 -2.27 -1.79
C ALA A 68 20.49 -0.92 -2.24
N GLY A 69 19.40 -0.44 -1.63
CA GLY A 69 18.85 0.86 -1.94
C GLY A 69 17.73 1.28 -0.99
N ARG A 70 17.34 2.54 -1.14
CA ARG A 70 16.27 3.20 -0.39
C ARG A 70 15.50 4.12 -1.31
N SER A 71 14.23 4.32 -1.02
CA SER A 71 13.41 5.36 -1.65
C SER A 71 12.54 6.05 -0.61
N TRP A 72 12.11 7.26 -0.96
CA TRP A 72 11.26 8.13 -0.17
C TRP A 72 10.10 8.57 -1.06
N PRO A 73 9.00 7.81 -1.08
CA PRO A 73 7.87 8.09 -1.96
C PRO A 73 7.31 9.49 -1.70
N GLY A 74 6.88 10.18 -2.76
CA GLY A 74 6.21 11.47 -2.65
C GLY A 74 4.76 11.33 -2.15
N PRO A 75 4.07 12.45 -1.89
CA PRO A 75 2.69 12.40 -1.39
C PRO A 75 1.71 11.64 -2.30
N ALA A 76 1.81 11.82 -3.63
CA ALA A 76 0.96 11.11 -4.59
C ALA A 76 1.24 9.60 -4.57
N ASP A 77 2.51 9.20 -4.54
CA ASP A 77 2.91 7.79 -4.44
C ASP A 77 2.38 7.15 -3.16
N LEU A 78 2.44 7.86 -2.02
CA LEU A 78 1.91 7.34 -0.76
C LEU A 78 0.40 7.14 -0.79
N VAL A 79 -0.34 8.05 -1.43
CA VAL A 79 -1.79 7.86 -1.65
C VAL A 79 -2.02 6.59 -2.47
N PHE A 80 -1.33 6.46 -3.59
CA PHE A 80 -1.44 5.32 -4.49
C PHE A 80 -1.09 3.99 -3.80
N GLU A 81 0.08 3.92 -3.19
CA GLU A 81 0.59 2.71 -2.52
C GLU A 81 -0.33 2.30 -1.36
N PHE A 82 -0.85 3.26 -0.58
CA PHE A 82 -1.83 2.95 0.46
C PHE A 82 -3.09 2.33 -0.13
N MET A 83 -3.67 2.94 -1.18
CA MET A 83 -4.89 2.44 -1.79
C MET A 83 -4.70 1.08 -2.45
N MET A 84 -3.53 0.85 -3.07
CA MET A 84 -3.13 -0.43 -3.64
C MET A 84 -3.19 -1.56 -2.61
N ASN A 85 -2.80 -1.28 -1.37
CA ASN A 85 -2.82 -2.23 -0.28
C ASN A 85 -4.21 -2.32 0.39
N ALA A 86 -4.73 -1.20 0.88
CA ALA A 86 -5.88 -1.19 1.77
C ALA A 86 -7.20 -1.54 1.06
N LEU A 87 -7.37 -1.23 -0.23
CA LEU A 87 -8.58 -1.58 -0.98
C LEU A 87 -8.71 -3.09 -1.27
N ARG A 88 -7.66 -3.87 -1.01
CA ARG A 88 -7.66 -5.34 -1.06
C ARG A 88 -8.25 -5.97 0.20
N LEU A 89 -8.36 -5.23 1.29
CA LEU A 89 -9.06 -5.68 2.49
C LEU A 89 -10.55 -5.76 2.21
N THR A 90 -11.13 -6.94 2.42
CA THR A 90 -12.57 -7.12 2.18
C THR A 90 -13.43 -6.30 3.14
N GLY A 91 -12.91 -6.04 4.34
CA GLY A 91 -13.53 -5.17 5.34
C GLY A 91 -13.31 -3.67 5.08
N GLY A 92 -12.45 -3.31 4.13
CA GLY A 92 -12.05 -1.93 3.91
C GLY A 92 -11.08 -1.40 4.96
N PHE A 93 -11.02 -0.08 5.06
CA PHE A 93 -10.21 0.64 6.04
C PHE A 93 -10.95 1.89 6.54
N ALA A 94 -10.63 2.33 7.76
CA ALA A 94 -11.12 3.60 8.28
C ALA A 94 -10.28 4.76 7.74
N PRO A 95 -10.86 5.94 7.43
CA PRO A 95 -10.09 7.13 7.02
C PRO A 95 -8.93 7.49 7.95
N ALA A 96 -9.10 7.34 9.27
CA ALA A 96 -8.04 7.58 10.24
C ALA A 96 -6.82 6.65 10.06
N LEU A 97 -7.01 5.43 9.53
CA LEU A 97 -5.89 4.53 9.23
C LEU A 97 -5.00 5.11 8.12
N PHE A 98 -5.60 5.76 7.11
CA PHE A 98 -4.84 6.40 6.04
C PHE A 98 -3.89 7.46 6.62
N GLU A 99 -4.42 8.35 7.46
CA GLU A 99 -3.65 9.45 8.05
C GLU A 99 -2.54 8.90 8.97
N ALA A 100 -2.88 7.93 9.82
CA ALA A 100 -1.93 7.29 10.72
C ALA A 100 -0.80 6.53 9.99
N ARG A 101 -1.01 6.07 8.75
CA ARG A 101 -0.04 5.24 8.02
C ARG A 101 0.76 5.99 6.97
N THR A 102 0.25 7.13 6.52
CA THR A 102 0.87 7.95 5.47
C THR A 102 1.38 9.30 5.99
N GLY A 103 0.82 9.82 7.08
CA GLY A 103 1.06 11.20 7.55
C GLY A 103 0.36 12.26 6.71
N LEU A 104 -0.45 11.86 5.74
CA LEU A 104 -1.15 12.76 4.84
C LEU A 104 -2.61 12.93 5.29
N PRO A 105 -3.21 14.11 5.09
CA PRO A 105 -4.63 14.30 5.36
C PRO A 105 -5.46 13.46 4.40
N PHE A 106 -6.51 12.79 4.90
CA PHE A 106 -7.38 11.93 4.10
C PHE A 106 -8.02 12.65 2.91
N ALA A 107 -8.22 13.97 3.03
CA ALA A 107 -8.71 14.84 1.97
C ALA A 107 -7.97 14.69 0.63
N ARG A 108 -6.69 14.30 0.65
CA ARG A 108 -5.87 14.03 -0.55
C ARG A 108 -6.43 12.89 -1.41
N ALA A 109 -7.07 11.90 -0.78
CA ALA A 109 -7.62 10.73 -1.46
C ALA A 109 -9.09 10.88 -1.87
N VAL A 110 -9.80 11.86 -1.29
CA VAL A 110 -11.25 12.02 -1.46
C VAL A 110 -11.68 12.22 -2.92
N PRO A 111 -11.00 13.03 -3.76
CA PRO A 111 -11.43 13.22 -5.15
C PRO A 111 -11.51 11.90 -5.95
N ALA A 112 -10.44 11.11 -5.94
CA ALA A 112 -10.39 9.81 -6.62
C ALA A 112 -11.35 8.78 -6.01
N LEU A 113 -11.55 8.81 -4.68
CA LEU A 113 -12.53 7.96 -4.02
C LEU A 113 -13.97 8.30 -4.39
N ARG A 114 -14.30 9.59 -4.56
CA ARG A 114 -15.62 10.03 -5.01
C ARG A 114 -15.89 9.59 -6.44
N GLU A 115 -14.93 9.78 -7.35
CA GLU A 115 -15.06 9.30 -8.73
C GLU A 115 -15.28 7.78 -8.78
N ALA A 116 -14.52 7.01 -7.99
CA ALA A 116 -14.71 5.56 -7.89
C ALA A 116 -16.05 5.17 -7.24
N ALA A 117 -16.58 5.99 -6.33
CA ALA A 117 -17.88 5.79 -5.70
C ALA A 117 -19.04 6.07 -6.67
N ASP A 118 -18.95 7.13 -7.47
CA ASP A 118 -19.95 7.49 -8.49
C ASP A 118 -20.09 6.39 -9.56
N LEU A 119 -19.00 5.67 -9.85
CA LEU A 119 -18.98 4.51 -10.73
C LEU A 119 -19.45 3.20 -10.06
N GLY A 120 -19.80 3.25 -8.78
CA GLY A 120 -20.23 2.10 -7.98
C GLY A 120 -19.10 1.09 -7.70
N LEU A 121 -17.84 1.51 -7.77
CA LEU A 121 -16.68 0.65 -7.53
C LEU A 121 -16.26 0.66 -6.05
N VAL A 122 -16.45 1.78 -5.36
CA VAL A 122 -16.10 1.95 -3.94
C VAL A 122 -17.33 2.41 -3.17
N ARG A 123 -17.43 2.02 -1.89
CA ARG A 123 -18.29 2.67 -0.90
C ARG A 123 -17.40 3.56 -0.05
N LEU A 124 -17.75 4.84 -0.01
CA LEU A 124 -17.07 5.87 0.76
C LEU A 124 -18.00 6.33 1.88
N ASP A 125 -17.83 5.76 3.07
CA ASP A 125 -18.55 6.14 4.29
C ASP A 125 -17.59 6.87 5.24
N VAL A 126 -18.13 7.65 6.18
CA VAL A 126 -17.33 8.43 7.15
C VAL A 126 -16.40 7.54 7.99
N SER A 127 -16.86 6.33 8.33
CA SER A 127 -16.11 5.40 9.17
C SER A 127 -15.36 4.33 8.39
N CYS A 128 -15.68 4.13 7.11
CA CYS A 128 -15.15 3.00 6.34
C CYS A 128 -15.14 3.27 4.83
N VAL A 129 -14.00 3.00 4.21
CA VAL A 129 -13.82 2.96 2.76
C VAL A 129 -13.59 1.52 2.34
N ARG A 130 -14.39 1.02 1.39
CA ARG A 130 -14.23 -0.35 0.89
C ARG A 130 -14.66 -0.51 -0.55
N THR A 131 -14.08 -1.48 -1.24
CA THR A 131 -14.51 -1.87 -2.58
C THR A 131 -15.88 -2.54 -2.56
N THR A 132 -16.73 -2.22 -3.53
CA THR A 132 -17.98 -2.95 -3.78
C THR A 132 -17.66 -4.34 -4.36
N ALA A 133 -18.69 -5.20 -4.51
CA ALA A 133 -18.50 -6.46 -5.23
C ALA A 133 -18.01 -6.24 -6.67
N ARG A 134 -18.48 -5.18 -7.34
CA ARG A 134 -18.02 -4.77 -8.66
C ARG A 134 -16.58 -4.25 -8.61
N GLY A 135 -16.27 -3.32 -7.72
CA GLY A 135 -14.91 -2.77 -7.60
C GLY A 135 -13.87 -3.82 -7.26
N ARG A 136 -14.21 -4.86 -6.50
CA ARG A 136 -13.28 -6.00 -6.27
C ARG A 136 -12.95 -6.78 -7.54
N ARG A 137 -13.92 -6.94 -8.45
CA ARG A 137 -13.68 -7.62 -9.75
C ARG A 137 -12.81 -6.76 -10.67
N PHE A 138 -12.97 -5.44 -10.59
CA PHE A 138 -12.23 -4.45 -11.38
C PHE A 138 -11.28 -3.63 -10.52
N LEU A 139 -10.53 -4.28 -9.63
CA LEU A 139 -9.71 -3.55 -8.66
C LEU A 139 -8.64 -2.68 -9.35
N ASN A 140 -8.06 -3.15 -10.46
CA ASN A 140 -7.10 -2.38 -11.21
C ASN A 140 -7.70 -1.06 -11.74
N GLU A 141 -8.94 -1.07 -12.20
CA GLU A 141 -9.66 0.14 -12.61
C GLU A 141 -9.79 1.12 -11.44
N VAL A 142 -10.11 0.62 -10.24
CA VAL A 142 -10.15 1.47 -9.04
C VAL A 142 -8.78 2.11 -8.78
N LEU A 143 -7.70 1.33 -8.90
CA LEU A 143 -6.35 1.78 -8.57
C LEU A 143 -5.78 2.79 -9.58
N VAL A 144 -6.15 2.72 -10.85
CA VAL A 144 -5.72 3.67 -11.89
C VAL A 144 -6.06 5.11 -11.52
N ARG A 145 -7.17 5.33 -10.79
CA ARG A 145 -7.62 6.66 -10.32
C ARG A 145 -6.71 7.30 -9.30
N PHE A 146 -5.83 6.51 -8.68
CA PHE A 146 -4.86 6.99 -7.71
C PHE A 146 -3.45 7.09 -8.29
N LEU A 147 -3.24 6.76 -9.58
CA LEU A 147 -1.92 6.90 -10.19
C LEU A 147 -1.49 8.37 -10.20
N PRO A 148 -0.20 8.65 -9.91
CA PRO A 148 0.37 9.97 -10.10
C PRO A 148 0.22 10.42 -11.57
N GLU A 149 0.01 11.72 -11.80
CA GLU A 149 -0.29 12.30 -13.14
C GLU A 149 0.75 11.95 -14.23
N GLY A 150 2.00 11.65 -13.84
CA GLY A 150 3.05 11.20 -14.76
C GLY A 150 2.94 9.74 -15.22
N GLU A 151 2.39 8.84 -14.39
CA GLU A 151 2.30 7.40 -14.69
C GLU A 151 0.99 7.00 -15.36
N ALA A 152 -0.07 7.81 -15.21
CA ALA A 152 -1.37 7.56 -15.83
C ALA A 152 -1.32 7.67 -17.37
N ARG A 153 -0.47 8.54 -17.91
CA ARG A 153 -0.32 8.79 -19.36
C ARG A 153 0.31 7.60 -20.09
N ASP A 154 1.30 6.94 -19.49
CA ASP A 154 2.02 5.82 -20.11
C ASP A 154 1.15 4.55 -20.25
N ARG A 155 0.14 4.38 -19.38
CA ARG A 155 -0.78 3.23 -19.45
C ARG A 155 -2.00 3.47 -20.33
N ALA A 156 -2.46 4.71 -20.45
CA ALA A 156 -3.58 5.05 -21.35
C ALA A 156 -3.17 5.01 -22.84
N GLY A 157 -1.88 5.13 -23.16
CA GLY A 157 -1.34 5.05 -24.52
C GLY A 157 -0.91 3.65 -24.98
N ALA A 158 -1.02 2.63 -24.13
CA ALA A 158 -0.57 1.26 -24.40
C ALA A 158 -1.74 0.26 -24.64
N GLY A 159 -2.95 0.77 -24.93
CA GLY A 159 -4.16 0.00 -25.20
C GLY A 159 -4.56 0.00 -26.67
#